data_AF-A0A5C7VHT7-F1
#
_entry.id   AF-A0A5C7VHT7-F1
#
_cell.length_a   1.000
_cell.length_b   1.000
_cell.length_c   1.000
_cell.angle_alpha   90.00
_cell.angle_beta   90.00
_cell.angle_gamma   90.00
#
_symmetry.space_group_name_H-M   'P 1'
#
loop_
_entity.id
_entity.type
_entity.pdbx_description
1 polymer ?
#
loop_
_entity_poly.entity_id
_entity_poly.type
_entity_poly.pdbx_seq_one_letter_code
_entity_poly.pdbx_strand_id
1 'polypeptide(L)'
;MAEFKEAPAGASAGVKTMVWLENRFPTAFDAYKVHMAEYYAPKNFNWWYIFGSLALLVLVIQIVTGIFLVMHYTPDAALAFASVEYIMRDVPWGWLIRYM
;
A
#
# COMPACT_ATOMS: atom_id res chain seq x y z
N MET A 1 4.39 -25.38 -18.98
CA MET A 1 5.18 -24.35 -19.68
C MET A 1 4.31 -23.11 -19.74
N ALA A 2 4.78 -21.95 -19.27
CA ALA A 2 4.02 -20.72 -19.41
C ALA A 2 3.90 -20.39 -20.91
N GLU A 3 2.68 -20.20 -21.40
CA GLU A 3 2.41 -19.80 -22.78
C GLU A 3 2.76 -18.31 -22.94
N PHE A 4 3.74 -18.00 -23.78
CA PHE A 4 4.13 -16.61 -24.03
C PHE A 4 3.12 -15.97 -24.99
N LYS A 5 2.47 -14.89 -24.54
CA LYS A 5 1.57 -14.11 -25.39
C LYS A 5 2.41 -13.27 -26.35
N GLU A 6 2.04 -13.26 -27.63
CA GLU A 6 2.68 -12.40 -28.63
C GLU A 6 1.82 -11.17 -28.94
N ALA A 7 2.46 -10.02 -29.12
CA ALA A 7 1.75 -8.80 -29.48
C ALA A 7 1.35 -8.83 -30.96
N PRO A 8 0.13 -8.39 -31.33
CA PRO A 8 -0.31 -8.40 -32.72
C PRO A 8 0.62 -7.59 -33.63
N ALA A 9 0.79 -8.04 -34.88
CA ALA A 9 1.60 -7.33 -35.86
C ALA A 9 1.02 -5.93 -36.14
N GLY A 10 1.78 -4.88 -35.81
CA GLY A 10 1.33 -3.47 -35.88
C GLY A 10 0.80 -2.89 -34.57
N ALA A 11 0.86 -3.64 -33.46
CA ALA A 11 0.47 -3.14 -32.14
C ALA A 11 1.27 -1.89 -31.74
N SER A 12 0.58 -0.93 -31.10
CA SER A 12 1.21 0.27 -30.54
C SER A 12 2.26 -0.11 -29.48
N ALA A 13 3.20 0.80 -29.23
CA ALA A 13 4.26 0.57 -28.24
C ALA A 13 3.68 0.18 -26.87
N GLY A 14 2.56 0.79 -26.45
CA GLY A 14 1.88 0.47 -25.19
C GLY A 14 1.37 -0.98 -25.13
N VAL A 15 0.75 -1.48 -26.20
CA VAL A 15 0.27 -2.88 -26.24
C VAL A 15 1.43 -3.86 -26.20
N LYS A 16 2.55 -3.57 -26.89
CA LYS A 16 3.76 -4.39 -26.82
C LYS A 16 4.35 -4.42 -25.41
N THR A 17 4.35 -3.29 -24.71
CA THR A 17 4.81 -3.21 -23.31
C THR A 17 3.91 -4.01 -22.37
N MET A 18 2.59 -3.96 -22.56
CA MET A 18 1.65 -4.74 -21.75
C MET A 18 1.84 -6.25 -21.95
N VAL A 19 1.99 -6.71 -23.20
CA VAL A 19 2.28 -8.12 -23.50
C VAL A 19 3.62 -8.57 -22.90
N TRP A 20 4.64 -7.71 -22.97
CA TRP A 20 5.94 -7.93 -22.35
C TRP A 20 5.85 -8.05 -20.81
N LEU A 21 4.96 -7.27 -20.18
CA LEU A 21 4.70 -7.31 -18.74
C LEU A 21 3.92 -8.56 -18.35
N GLU A 22 2.86 -8.90 -19.10
CA GLU A 22 2.07 -10.12 -18.89
C GLU A 22 2.95 -11.37 -18.97
N ASN A 23 3.89 -11.42 -19.91
CA ASN A 23 4.82 -12.55 -20.01
C ASN A 23 5.81 -12.64 -18.84
N ARG A 24 6.10 -11.53 -18.14
CA ARG A 24 7.01 -11.50 -16.98
C ARG A 24 6.32 -11.69 -15.65
N PHE A 25 5.07 -11.23 -15.57
CA PHE A 25 4.22 -11.35 -14.40
C PHE A 25 2.91 -12.06 -14.78
N PRO A 26 2.98 -13.33 -15.23
CA PRO A 26 1.83 -14.04 -15.79
C PRO A 26 0.67 -14.18 -14.80
N THR A 27 0.97 -14.24 -13.50
CA THR A 27 -0.05 -14.38 -12.46
C THR A 27 -0.61 -13.06 -11.97
N ALA A 28 0.05 -11.92 -12.21
CA ALA A 28 -0.36 -10.65 -11.61
C ALA A 28 -1.69 -10.13 -12.19
N PHE A 29 -1.84 -10.21 -13.51
CA PHE A 29 -3.06 -9.76 -14.18
C PHE A 29 -4.24 -10.70 -13.94
N ASP A 30 -3.99 -12.02 -13.92
CA ASP A 30 -5.03 -13.01 -13.65
C ASP A 30 -5.46 -12.99 -12.18
N ALA A 31 -4.51 -12.85 -11.24
CA ALA A 31 -4.82 -12.68 -9.82
C ALA A 31 -5.63 -11.40 -9.56
N TYR A 32 -5.33 -10.30 -10.26
CA TYR A 32 -6.11 -9.08 -10.16
C TYR A 32 -7.57 -9.29 -10.59
N LYS A 33 -7.80 -10.01 -11.71
CA LYS A 33 -9.15 -10.32 -12.17
C LYS A 33 -9.91 -11.13 -11.12
N VAL A 34 -9.31 -12.21 -10.63
CA VAL A 34 -9.94 -13.13 -9.67
C VAL A 34 -10.22 -12.46 -8.33
N HIS A 35 -9.30 -11.63 -7.82
CA HIS A 35 -9.39 -11.10 -6.47
C HIS A 35 -9.98 -9.69 -6.36
N MET A 36 -10.04 -8.93 -7.45
CA MET A 36 -10.55 -7.54 -7.43
C MET A 36 -11.68 -7.30 -8.42
N ALA A 37 -11.50 -7.61 -9.71
CA ALA A 37 -12.42 -7.17 -10.75
C ALA A 37 -13.68 -8.06 -10.87
N GLU A 38 -13.51 -9.37 -10.77
CA GLU A 38 -14.55 -10.37 -10.97
C GLU A 38 -14.99 -11.03 -9.65
N TYR A 39 -14.49 -10.54 -8.52
CA TYR A 39 -14.84 -11.07 -7.21
C TYR A 39 -16.29 -10.73 -6.85
N TYR A 40 -17.11 -11.75 -6.63
CA TYR A 40 -18.53 -11.57 -6.34
C TYR A 40 -18.74 -10.98 -4.94
N ALA A 41 -19.34 -9.79 -4.89
CA ALA A 41 -19.79 -9.12 -3.67
C ALA A 41 -21.31 -9.35 -3.47
N PRO A 42 -21.74 -9.94 -2.34
CA PRO A 42 -23.15 -10.05 -1.99
C PRO A 42 -23.87 -8.69 -2.01
N LYS A 43 -25.06 -8.64 -2.65
CA LYS A 43 -25.84 -7.39 -2.78
C LYS A 43 -26.43 -6.88 -1.47
N ASN A 44 -26.47 -7.70 -0.42
CA ASN A 44 -27.03 -7.38 0.89
C ASN A 44 -25.98 -6.88 1.90
N PHE A 45 -24.84 -6.35 1.44
CA PHE A 45 -23.85 -5.74 2.32
C PHE A 45 -24.46 -4.60 3.13
N ASN A 46 -24.27 -4.66 4.44
CA ASN A 46 -24.60 -3.55 5.33
C ASN A 46 -23.36 -2.68 5.57
N TRP A 47 -23.56 -1.50 6.15
CA TRP A 47 -22.49 -0.53 6.41
C TRP A 47 -21.34 -1.07 7.26
N TRP A 48 -21.58 -2.04 8.14
CA TRP A 48 -20.57 -2.56 9.07
C TRP A 48 -19.41 -3.29 8.39
N TYR A 49 -19.61 -3.81 7.18
CA TYR A 49 -18.54 -4.50 6.45
C TYR A 49 -17.38 -3.57 6.04
N ILE A 50 -17.60 -2.25 6.02
CA ILE A 50 -16.57 -1.26 5.69
C ILE A 50 -15.49 -1.20 6.77
N PHE A 51 -15.81 -1.51 8.03
CA PHE A 51 -14.83 -1.45 9.14
C PHE A 51 -13.62 -2.36 8.94
N GLY A 52 -13.76 -3.48 8.23
CA GLY A 52 -12.61 -4.32 7.88
C GLY A 52 -11.60 -3.58 7.00
N SER A 53 -12.08 -2.91 5.94
CA SER A 53 -11.23 -2.10 5.06
C SER A 53 -10.68 -0.84 5.76
N LEU A 54 -11.46 -0.21 6.64
CA LEU A 54 -10.99 0.91 7.45
C LEU A 54 -9.92 0.49 8.45
N ALA A 55 -10.02 -0.69 9.06
CA ALA A 55 -8.99 -1.22 9.94
C ALA A 55 -7.68 -1.46 9.18
N LEU A 56 -7.75 -1.99 7.95
CA LEU A 56 -6.58 -2.13 7.08
C LEU A 56 -5.97 -0.75 6.76
N LEU A 57 -6.78 0.24 6.43
CA LEU A 57 -6.31 1.60 6.17
C LEU A 57 -5.60 2.19 7.40
N VAL A 58 -6.20 2.08 8.58
CA VAL A 58 -5.61 2.55 9.84
C VAL A 58 -4.30 1.82 10.13
N LEU A 59 -4.22 0.51 9.89
CA LEU A 59 -2.99 -0.26 10.04
C LEU A 59 -1.87 0.27 9.14
N VAL A 60 -2.15 0.54 7.87
CA VAL A 60 -1.15 1.12 6.95
C VAL A 60 -0.70 2.50 7.44
N ILE A 61 -1.63 3.35 7.88
CA ILE A 61 -1.31 4.65 8.46
C ILE A 61 -0.38 4.50 9.66
N GLN A 62 -0.68 3.58 10.58
CA GLN A 62 0.12 3.33 11.79
C GLN A 62 1.51 2.76 11.48
N ILE A 63 1.64 1.90 10.46
CA ILE A 63 2.95 1.38 10.04
C ILE A 63 3.79 2.51 9.45
N VAL A 64 3.24 3.32 8.55
CA VAL A 64 3.98 4.39 7.87
C VAL A 64 4.40 5.48 8.88
N THR A 65 3.49 5.92 9.74
CA THR A 65 3.79 6.91 10.79
C THR A 65 4.76 6.33 11.82
N GLY A 66 4.56 5.09 12.25
CA GLY A 66 5.43 4.40 13.19
C GLY A 66 6.87 4.29 12.70
N ILE A 67 7.09 3.91 11.44
CA ILE A 67 8.43 3.89 10.82
C ILE A 67 9.08 5.27 10.90
N PHE A 68 8.34 6.34 10.58
CA PHE A 68 8.85 7.71 10.68
C PHE A 68 9.24 8.10 12.11
N LEU A 69 8.40 7.76 13.09
CA LEU A 69 8.66 8.07 14.49
C LEU A 69 9.87 7.31 15.03
N VAL A 70 10.03 6.04 14.67
CA VAL A 70 11.18 5.21 15.10
C VAL A 70 12.51 5.77 14.57
N MET A 71 12.53 6.42 13.41
CA MET A 71 13.75 7.07 12.90
C MET A 71 14.24 8.25 13.76
N HIS A 72 13.36 8.84 14.57
CA HIS A 72 13.66 10.05 15.37
C HIS A 72 13.54 9.81 16.88
N TYR A 73 12.90 8.72 17.30
CA TYR A 73 12.71 8.37 18.70
C TYR A 73 13.95 7.69 19.29
N THR A 74 14.37 8.10 20.49
CA THR A 74 15.47 7.46 21.22
C THR A 74 14.90 6.63 22.38
N PRO A 75 15.07 5.29 22.38
CA PRO A 75 14.52 4.40 23.40
C PRO A 75 15.38 4.36 24.67
N ASP A 76 15.61 5.51 25.29
CA ASP A 76 16.33 5.65 26.56
C ASP A 76 15.48 6.41 27.58
N ALA A 77 15.50 5.99 28.84
CA ALA A 77 14.63 6.56 29.88
C ALA A 77 14.88 8.06 30.14
N ALA A 78 16.11 8.55 29.96
CA ALA A 78 16.44 9.96 30.12
C ALA A 78 16.15 10.77 28.86
N LEU A 79 16.21 10.15 27.67
CA LEU A 79 16.08 10.84 26.37
C LEU A 79 14.71 10.64 25.68
N ALA A 80 13.85 9.75 26.17
CA ALA A 80 12.57 9.43 25.55
C ALA A 80 11.68 10.67 25.41
N PHE A 81 11.57 11.49 26.46
CA PHE A 81 10.78 12.72 26.41
C PHE A 81 11.42 13.79 25.52
N ALA A 82 12.74 13.95 25.59
CA ALA A 82 13.47 14.92 24.78
C ALA A 82 13.37 14.61 23.27
N SER A 83 13.50 13.33 22.88
CA SER A 83 13.33 12.90 21.47
C SER A 83 11.91 13.12 20.97
N VAL A 84 10.92 12.96 21.84
CA VAL A 84 9.51 13.28 21.58
C VAL A 84 9.30 14.79 21.33
N GLU A 85 9.92 15.65 22.12
CA GLU A 85 9.83 17.10 21.97
C GLU A 85 10.52 17.57 20.69
N TYR A 86 11.67 16.99 20.37
CA TYR A 86 12.39 17.21 19.12
C TYR A 86 11.52 16.88 17.89
N ILE A 87 10.83 15.74 17.89
CA ILE A 87 9.88 15.37 16.81
C ILE A 87 8.77 16.42 16.65
N MET A 88 8.29 16.99 17.75
CA MET A 88 7.18 17.95 17.72
C MET A 88 7.59 19.35 17.25
N ARG A 89 8.81 19.78 17.57
CA ARG A 89 9.24 21.18 17.39
C ARG A 89 10.21 21.38 16.23
N ASP A 90 11.11 20.43 16.02
CA ASP A 90 12.27 20.62 15.17
C ASP A 90 12.17 19.79 13.88
N VAL A 91 11.43 18.68 13.89
CA VAL A 91 11.19 17.86 12.70
C VAL A 91 10.07 18.49 11.85
N PRO A 92 10.32 18.85 10.58
CA PRO A 92 9.27 19.36 9.70
C PRO A 92 8.13 18.34 9.57
N TRP A 93 6.90 18.77 9.84
CA TRP A 93 5.70 17.90 9.86
C TRP A 93 5.71 16.78 10.91
N GLY A 94 6.70 16.72 11.79
CA GLY A 94 6.78 15.70 12.84
C GLY A 94 5.60 15.77 13.82
N TRP A 95 5.07 16.98 14.09
CA TRP A 95 3.85 17.15 14.88
C TRP A 95 2.63 16.49 14.24
N LEU A 96 2.46 16.60 12.92
CA LEU A 96 1.33 16.02 12.20
C LEU A 96 1.42 14.50 12.23
N ILE A 97 2.61 13.97 11.95
CA ILE A 97 2.86 12.52 11.90
C ILE A 97 2.65 11.87 13.26
N ARG A 98 2.96 12.57 14.36
CA ARG A 98 2.72 12.05 15.71
C ARG A 98 1.25 12.02 16.10
N TYR A 99 0.45 12.96 15.60
CA TYR A 99 -1.00 13.00 15.88
C TYR A 99 -1.81 12.05 15.00
N MET A 100 -1.22 11.53 13.92
CA MET A 100 -1.82 10.61 12.95
C MET A 100 -1.60 9.15 13.33
#